data_AF-A0A1Y4TIY4-F1
#
_entry.id   AF-A0A1Y4TIY4-F1
#
_cell.length_a   1.000
_cell.length_b   1.000
_cell.length_c   1.000
_cell.angle_alpha   90.00
_cell.angle_beta   90.00
_cell.angle_gamma   90.00
#
_symmetry.space_group_name_H-M   'P 1'
#
loop_
_entity.id
_entity.type
_entity.pdbx_description
1 polymer ?
#
loop_
_entity_poly.entity_id
_entity_poly.type
_entity_poly.pdbx_seq_one_letter_code
_entity_poly.pdbx_strand_id
1 'polypeptide(L)'
;MDVLLILGAFWTVYGLLGLAGWQRLPARYRGHRWTARYTRQLGLSWILLGIPWLLAGVLVRNSAMPWGGQCVVMVLVSLPSIVYTWALDRQYKKRLRRARRAEIADLGGQRPPRPRK
;
A
#
# COMPACT_ATOMS: atom_id res chain seq x y z
N MET A 1 19.66 -5.25 -19.26
CA MET A 1 18.71 -4.21 -18.81
C MET A 1 17.29 -4.76 -18.65
N ASP A 2 17.04 -6.04 -18.96
CA ASP A 2 15.71 -6.66 -18.87
C ASP A 2 15.23 -6.91 -17.45
N VAL A 3 16.15 -6.99 -16.48
CA VAL A 3 15.84 -7.16 -15.05
C VAL A 3 14.90 -6.06 -14.54
N LEU A 4 15.10 -4.81 -14.97
CA LEU A 4 14.24 -3.68 -14.59
C LEU A 4 12.83 -3.79 -15.15
N LEU A 5 12.71 -4.28 -16.39
CA LEU A 5 11.42 -4.51 -17.04
C LEU A 5 10.68 -5.68 -16.39
N ILE A 6 11.38 -6.79 -16.12
CA ILE A 6 10.83 -7.96 -15.43
C ILE A 6 10.36 -7.57 -14.03
N LEU A 7 11.17 -6.81 -13.30
CA LEU A 7 10.84 -6.38 -11.94
C LEU A 7 9.68 -5.38 -11.94
N GLY A 8 9.67 -4.41 -12.85
CA GLY A 8 8.54 -3.49 -13.04
C GLY A 8 7.24 -4.22 -13.40
N ALA A 9 7.32 -5.21 -14.29
CA ALA A 9 6.18 -6.04 -14.67
C ALA A 9 5.66 -6.86 -13.48
N PHE A 10 6.57 -7.47 -12.71
CA PHE A 10 6.23 -8.19 -11.50
C PHE A 10 5.50 -7.31 -10.48
N TRP A 11 6.01 -6.10 -10.19
CA TRP A 11 5.36 -5.16 -9.28
C TRP A 11 3.99 -4.69 -9.79
N THR A 12 3.85 -4.49 -11.10
CA THR A 12 2.59 -4.09 -11.73
C THR A 12 1.53 -5.21 -11.60
N VAL A 13 1.91 -6.46 -11.90
CA VAL A 13 1.04 -7.63 -11.74
C VAL A 13 0.68 -7.84 -10.26
N TYR A 14 1.64 -7.68 -9.36
CA TYR A 14 1.39 -7.76 -7.92
C TYR A 14 0.41 -6.68 -7.43
N GLY A 15 0.52 -5.46 -7.96
CA GLY A 15 -0.42 -4.39 -7.67
C GLY A 15 -1.83 -4.64 -8.23
N LEU A 16 -1.94 -5.23 -9.42
CA LEU A 16 -3.21 -5.69 -10.00
C LEU A 16 -3.87 -6.77 -9.14
N LEU A 17 -3.11 -7.74 -8.65
CA LEU A 17 -3.60 -8.72 -7.67
C LEU A 17 -4.04 -8.07 -6.36
N GLY A 18 -3.39 -6.98 -5.95
CA GLY A 18 -3.81 -6.14 -4.84
C GLY A 18 -5.16 -5.43 -5.06
N LEU A 19 -5.42 -4.94 -6.28
CA LEU A 19 -6.73 -4.41 -6.66
C LEU A 19 -7.84 -5.47 -6.63
N ALA A 20 -7.52 -6.70 -7.03
CA ALA A 20 -8.43 -7.84 -6.94
C ALA A 20 -8.70 -8.28 -5.49
N GLY A 21 -7.96 -7.75 -4.51
CA GLY A 21 -8.12 -8.09 -3.09
C GLY A 21 -7.36 -9.36 -2.67
N TRP A 22 -6.50 -9.89 -3.55
CA TRP A 22 -5.72 -11.11 -3.28
C TRP A 22 -4.45 -10.86 -2.45
N GLN A 23 -4.18 -9.60 -2.09
CA GLN A 23 -2.94 -9.23 -1.39
C GLN A 23 -2.89 -9.79 0.04
N ARG A 24 -1.69 -10.25 0.46
CA ARG A 24 -1.44 -10.65 1.86
C ARG A 24 -1.54 -9.43 2.78
N LEU A 25 -2.70 -9.27 3.41
CA LEU A 25 -2.93 -8.23 4.42
C LEU A 25 -2.52 -8.70 5.82
N PRO A 26 -1.85 -7.83 6.62
CA PRO A 26 -1.57 -8.10 8.02
C PRO A 26 -2.86 -8.36 8.83
N ALA A 27 -2.84 -9.33 9.74
CA ALA A 27 -4.00 -9.72 10.54
C ALA A 27 -4.66 -8.54 11.28
N ARG A 28 -3.86 -7.55 11.70
CA ARG A 28 -4.32 -6.32 12.40
C ARG A 28 -5.29 -5.45 11.59
N TYR A 29 -5.32 -5.60 10.27
CA TYR A 29 -6.20 -4.84 9.38
C TYR A 29 -7.36 -5.69 8.85
N ARG A 30 -7.48 -6.97 9.23
CA ARG A 30 -8.57 -7.86 8.80
C ARG A 30 -9.85 -7.61 9.62
N GLY A 31 -11.00 -7.99 9.07
CA GLY A 31 -12.29 -7.93 9.76
C GLY A 31 -12.97 -6.57 9.83
N HIS A 32 -12.42 -5.53 9.20
CA HIS A 32 -13.02 -4.20 9.18
C HIS A 32 -13.72 -3.93 7.84
N ARG A 33 -14.83 -3.17 7.84
CA ARG A 33 -15.53 -2.78 6.59
C ARG A 33 -14.62 -2.02 5.60
N TRP A 34 -13.56 -1.36 6.10
CA TRP A 34 -12.58 -0.64 5.31
C TRP A 34 -11.38 -1.48 4.84
N THR A 35 -11.28 -2.75 5.26
CA THR A 35 -10.20 -3.67 4.89
C THR A 35 -10.09 -3.88 3.38
N ALA A 36 -11.23 -4.09 2.70
CA ALA A 36 -11.27 -4.25 1.25
C ALA A 36 -10.78 -2.99 0.53
N ARG A 37 -11.17 -1.81 1.02
CA ARG A 37 -10.73 -0.53 0.47
C ARG A 37 -9.23 -0.28 0.67
N TYR A 38 -8.71 -0.64 1.84
CA TYR A 38 -7.29 -0.56 2.14
C TYR A 38 -6.46 -1.45 1.21
N THR A 39 -6.91 -2.69 1.00
CA THR A 39 -6.23 -3.67 0.12
C THR A 39 -6.17 -3.15 -1.32
N ARG A 40 -7.28 -2.62 -1.85
CA ARG A 40 -7.32 -2.00 -3.17
C ARG A 40 -6.38 -0.81 -3.30
N GLN A 41 -6.37 0.05 -2.29
CA GLN A 41 -5.48 1.22 -2.29
C GLN A 41 -4.00 0.85 -2.16
N LEU A 42 -3.69 -0.23 -1.44
CA LEU A 42 -2.35 -0.79 -1.39
C LEU A 42 -1.96 -1.33 -2.78
N GLY A 43 -2.83 -2.10 -3.43
CA GLY A 43 -2.66 -2.54 -4.82
C GLY A 43 -2.39 -1.38 -5.78
N LEU A 44 -3.17 -0.30 -5.67
CA LEU A 44 -2.98 0.91 -6.47
C LEU A 44 -1.60 1.55 -6.25
N SER A 45 -1.08 1.54 -5.01
CA SER A 45 0.28 2.04 -4.73
C SER A 45 1.37 1.23 -5.42
N TRP A 46 1.20 -0.09 -5.52
CA TRP A 46 2.15 -0.95 -6.23
C TRP A 46 2.09 -0.75 -7.74
N ILE A 47 0.91 -0.47 -8.30
CA ILE A 47 0.74 -0.10 -9.71
C ILE A 47 1.40 1.26 -9.99
N LEU A 48 1.21 2.22 -9.08
CA LEU A 48 1.83 3.54 -9.16
C LEU A 48 3.37 3.46 -9.04
N LEU A 49 3.91 2.39 -8.47
CA LEU A 49 5.33 2.10 -8.50
C LEU A 49 5.75 1.38 -9.79
N GLY A 50 5.01 0.34 -10.18
CA GLY A 50 5.35 -0.56 -11.28
C GLY A 50 5.28 0.08 -12.66
N ILE A 51 4.19 0.79 -12.99
CA ILE A 51 4.01 1.40 -14.31
C ILE A 51 5.10 2.45 -14.60
N PRO A 52 5.39 3.38 -13.68
CA PRO A 52 6.45 4.35 -13.93
C PRO A 52 7.83 3.71 -14.03
N TRP A 53 8.08 2.60 -13.32
CA TRP A 53 9.35 1.89 -13.41
C TRP A 53 9.53 1.13 -14.73
N LEU A 54 8.43 0.60 -15.29
CA LEU A 54 8.41 0.07 -16.66
C LEU A 54 8.71 1.15 -17.69
N LEU A 55 8.05 2.32 -17.59
CA LEU A 55 8.34 3.45 -18.46
C LEU A 55 9.79 3.90 -18.35
N ALA A 56 10.31 4.05 -17.13
CA ALA A 56 11.70 4.41 -16.88
C ALA A 56 12.66 3.39 -17.49
N GLY A 57 12.36 2.09 -17.38
CA GLY A 57 13.17 1.02 -17.99
C GLY A 57 13.23 1.11 -19.52
N VAL A 58 12.11 1.43 -20.18
CA VAL A 58 12.06 1.64 -21.64
C VAL A 58 12.81 2.91 -22.05
N LEU A 59 12.59 4.01 -21.34
CA LEU A 59 13.26 5.29 -21.59
C LEU A 59 14.77 5.17 -21.43
N VAL A 60 15.23 4.58 -20.32
CA VAL A 60 16.65 4.36 -20.04
C VAL A 60 17.29 3.47 -21.11
N ARG A 61 16.60 2.43 -21.57
CA ARG A 61 17.10 1.54 -22.63
C ARG A 61 17.28 2.26 -23.97
N ASN A 62 16.43 3.23 -24.29
CA ASN A 62 16.48 3.98 -25.54
C ASN A 62 17.32 5.27 -25.47
N SER A 63 17.83 5.61 -24.28
CA SER A 63 18.60 6.83 -24.05
C SER A 63 20.07 6.50 -23.88
N ALA A 64 20.97 7.29 -24.49
CA ALA A 64 22.42 7.23 -24.23
C ALA A 64 22.79 7.85 -22.85
N MET A 65 21.92 7.66 -21.85
CA MET A 65 22.01 8.34 -20.56
C MET A 65 23.07 7.66 -19.69
N PRO A 66 24.01 8.41 -19.09
CA PRO A 66 25.01 7.85 -18.19
C PRO A 66 24.34 7.17 -16.99
N TRP A 67 25.00 6.14 -16.46
CA TRP A 67 24.50 5.32 -15.34
C TRP A 67 23.95 6.15 -14.18
N GLY A 68 24.65 7.23 -13.79
CA GLY A 68 24.20 8.12 -12.71
C GLY A 68 22.84 8.77 -12.98
N GLY A 69 22.57 9.18 -14.23
CA GLY A 69 21.27 9.73 -14.62
C GLY A 69 20.15 8.69 -14.55
N GLN A 70 20.45 7.42 -14.86
CA GLN A 70 19.49 6.32 -14.76
C GLN A 70 19.06 6.09 -13.30
N CYS A 71 20.01 6.12 -12.36
CA CYS A 71 19.72 6.05 -10.93
C CYS A 71 18.83 7.19 -10.45
N VAL A 72 19.10 8.43 -10.88
CA VAL A 72 18.31 9.61 -10.50
C VAL A 72 16.87 9.48 -10.97
N VAL A 73 16.65 9.08 -12.23
CA VAL A 73 15.30 8.88 -12.78
C VAL A 73 14.54 7.80 -12.01
N MET A 74 15.19 6.67 -11.68
CA MET A 74 14.54 5.62 -10.88
C MET A 74 14.13 6.10 -9.50
N VAL A 75 14.99 6.87 -8.82
CA VAL A 75 14.67 7.43 -7.50
C VAL A 75 13.50 8.40 -7.63
N LEU A 76 13.55 9.34 -8.56
CA LEU A 76 12.49 10.33 -8.81
C LEU A 76 11.13 9.68 -9.06
N VAL A 77 11.13 8.61 -9.86
CA VAL A 77 9.94 7.83 -10.21
C VAL A 77 9.37 7.08 -9.00
N SER A 78 10.22 6.62 -8.07
CA SER A 78 9.78 5.90 -6.87
C SER A 78 9.20 6.79 -5.76
N LEU A 79 9.61 8.06 -5.69
CA LEU A 79 9.17 9.01 -4.66
C LEU A 79 7.64 9.17 -4.55
N PRO A 80 6.87 9.42 -5.62
CA PRO A 80 5.42 9.59 -5.51
C PRO A 80 4.73 8.35 -4.96
N SER A 81 5.21 7.15 -5.33
CA SER A 81 4.68 5.91 -4.78
C SER A 81 4.97 5.78 -3.28
N ILE A 82 6.19 6.09 -2.84
CA ILE A 82 6.59 6.02 -1.42
C ILE A 82 5.76 7.00 -0.57
N VAL A 83 5.59 8.22 -1.06
CA VAL A 83 4.77 9.24 -0.37
C VAL A 83 3.32 8.77 -0.28
N TYR A 84 2.79 8.17 -1.35
CA TYR A 84 1.43 7.65 -1.38
C TYR A 84 1.22 6.50 -0.40
N THR A 85 2.09 5.48 -0.38
CA THR A 85 2.01 4.37 0.61
C THR A 85 2.12 4.88 2.04
N TRP A 86 3.03 5.83 2.30
CA TRP A 86 3.22 6.39 3.62
C TRP A 86 1.98 7.17 4.10
N ALA A 87 1.39 7.99 3.23
CA ALA A 87 0.15 8.69 3.52
C ALA A 87 -1.01 7.71 3.82
N LEU A 88 -1.11 6.63 3.04
CA LEU A 88 -2.08 5.57 3.23
C LEU A 88 -1.93 4.90 4.60
N ASP A 89 -0.74 4.42 4.95
CA ASP A 89 -0.53 3.75 6.23
C ASP A 89 -0.84 4.69 7.40
N ARG A 90 -0.46 5.97 7.31
CA ARG A 90 -0.83 6.99 8.32
C ARG A 90 -2.35 7.11 8.50
N GLN A 91 -3.11 7.17 7.41
CA GLN A 91 -4.56 7.31 7.48
C GLN A 91 -5.21 6.08 8.13
N TYR A 92 -4.81 4.87 7.72
CA TYR A 92 -5.41 3.64 8.23
C TYR A 92 -4.95 3.30 9.66
N LYS A 93 -3.71 3.64 10.04
CA LYS A 93 -3.25 3.54 11.42
C LYS A 93 -4.04 4.45 12.36
N LYS A 94 -4.40 5.66 11.92
CA LYS A 94 -5.30 6.56 12.67
C LYS A 94 -6.70 5.96 12.80
N ARG A 95 -7.25 5.38 11.73
CA ARG A 95 -8.57 4.71 11.76
C ARG A 95 -8.59 3.51 12.70
N LEU A 96 -7.56 2.65 12.64
CA LEU A 96 -7.42 1.48 13.51
C LEU A 96 -7.33 1.88 14.99
N ARG A 97 -6.57 2.93 15.31
CA ARG A 97 -6.48 3.46 16.68
C ARG A 97 -7.83 3.98 17.19
N ARG A 98 -8.64 4.62 16.34
CA ARG A 98 -9.99 5.09 16.71
C ARG A 98 -10.94 3.91 16.92
N ALA A 99 -10.94 2.93 16.04
CA ALA A 99 -11.76 1.72 16.16
C ALA A 99 -11.46 0.97 17.47
N ARG A 100 -10.18 0.71 17.75
CA ARG A 100 -9.76 0.05 19.00
C ARG A 100 -10.14 0.84 20.25
N ARG A 101 -10.06 2.18 20.22
CA ARG A 101 -10.48 3.03 21.36
C ARG A 101 -11.99 2.98 21.59
N ALA A 102 -12.79 2.95 20.52
CA ALA A 102 -14.25 2.83 20.62
C ALA A 102 -14.64 1.47 21.21
N GLU A 103 -14.00 0.38 20.76
CA GLU A 103 -14.21 -0.96 21.29
C GLU A 103 -13.85 -1.07 22.79
N ILE A 104 -12.72 -0.47 23.20
CA ILE A 104 -12.33 -0.41 24.63
C ILE A 104 -13.32 0.43 25.45
N ALA A 105 -13.85 1.53 24.89
CA ALA A 105 -14.84 2.36 25.56
C ALA A 105 -16.19 1.64 25.75
N ASP A 106 -16.63 0.87 24.74
CA ASP A 106 -17.82 0.02 24.86
C ASP A 106 -17.61 -1.09 25.90
N LEU A 107 -16.45 -1.74 25.90
CA LEU A 107 -16.11 -2.77 26.89
C LEU A 107 -16.00 -2.20 28.31
N GLY A 108 -15.48 -0.98 28.47
CA GLY A 108 -15.42 -0.28 29.75
C GLY A 108 -16.78 0.28 30.21
N GLY A 109 -17.72 0.48 29.28
CA GLY A 109 -19.08 0.96 29.53
C GLY A 109 -20.09 -0.14 29.88
N GLN A 110 -19.81 -1.40 29.51
CA GLN A 110 -20.61 -2.55 29.92
C GLN A 110 -20.34 -2.91 31.39
N ARG A 111 -21.03 -2.23 32.32
CA ARG A 111 -21.13 -2.71 33.70
C ARG A 111 -21.80 -4.08 33.69
N PRO A 112 -21.34 -5.07 34.49
CA PRO A 112 -22.02 -6.36 34.58
C PRO A 112 -23.48 -6.14 35.00
N PRO A 113 -24.41 -6.99 34.52
CA PRO A 113 -25.81 -6.88 34.88
C PRO A 113 -25.94 -6.84 36.40
N ARG A 114 -26.60 -5.80 36.93
CA ARG A 114 -26.90 -5.72 38.37
C ARG A 114 -27.64 -7.01 38.75
N PRO A 115 -27.19 -7.75 39.78
CA PRO A 115 -27.96 -8.89 40.26
C PRO A 115 -29.35 -8.38 40.64
N ARG A 116 -30.39 -8.95 40.01
CA ARG A 116 -31.78 -8.73 40.43
C ARG A 116 -31.89 -9.31 41.84
N LYS A 117 -32.23 -8.44 42.79
CA LYS A 117 -32.62 -8.83 44.14
C LYS A 117 -33.89 -9.67 44.09
#